data_AF-A0A7C3G820-F1
#
_entry.id   AF-A0A7C3G820-F1
#
_cell.length_a   1.000
_cell.length_b   1.000
_cell.length_c   1.000
_cell.angle_alpha   90.00
_cell.angle_beta   90.00
_cell.angle_gamma   90.00
#
_symmetry.space_group_name_H-M   'P 1'
#
loop_
_entity.id
_entity.type
_entity.pdbx_description
1 polymer ?
#
loop_
_entity_poly.entity_id
_entity_poly.type
_entity_poly.pdbx_seq_one_letter_code
_entity_poly.pdbx_strand_id
1 'polypeptide(L)' 'MSKLHTVCVKNVSRETPDSVSISFDIPSALKNQFSYTAGQHVVVRKILGGE' A
#
# COMPACT_ATOMS: atom_id res chain seq x y z
N MET A 1 -1.40 -13.57 12.85
CA MET A 1 -0.62 -13.83 11.62
C MET A 1 -0.85 -12.69 10.66
N SER A 2 0.20 -12.04 10.16
CA SER A 2 0.08 -10.92 9.24
C SER A 2 -0.22 -11.44 7.83
N LYS A 3 -1.38 -11.06 7.26
CA LYS A 3 -1.77 -11.45 5.90
C LYS A 3 -1.32 -10.37 4.92
N LEU A 4 -0.62 -10.79 3.85
CA LEU A 4 -0.26 -9.91 2.75
C LEU A 4 -1.35 -9.96 1.68
N HIS A 5 -1.67 -8.80 1.10
CA HIS A 5 -2.66 -8.66 0.03
C HIS A 5 -2.00 -8.02 -1.18
N THR A 6 -2.14 -8.65 -2.35
CA THR A 6 -1.70 -8.05 -3.60
C THR A 6 -2.70 -6.99 -4.01
N VAL A 7 -2.23 -5.75 -4.14
CA VAL A 7 -3.00 -4.59 -4.59
C VAL A 7 -2.26 -3.89 -5.73
N CYS A 8 -3.01 -3.21 -6.60
CA CYS A 8 -2.43 -2.43 -7.67
C CYS A 8 -2.01 -1.04 -7.17
N VAL A 9 -0.88 -0.54 -7.65
CA VAL A 9 -0.54 0.88 -7.48
C VAL A 9 -1.45 1.68 -8.39
N LYS A 10 -2.24 2.57 -7.80
CA LYS A 10 -3.15 3.46 -8.52
C LYS A 10 -2.40 4.68 -9.04
N ASN A 11 -1.55 5.28 -8.21
CA ASN A 11 -0.81 6.47 -8.57
C ASN A 11 0.48 6.59 -7.77
N VAL A 12 1.50 7.21 -8.36
CA VAL A 12 2.75 7.58 -7.69
C VAL A 12 2.99 9.06 -7.96
N SER A 13 3.03 9.87 -6.89
CA SER A 13 3.31 11.30 -6.95
C SER A 13 4.66 11.58 -6.29
N ARG A 14 5.48 12.42 -6.92
CA ARG A 14 6.74 12.86 -6.32
C ARG A 14 6.47 14.10 -5.48
N GLU A 15 6.63 13.96 -4.17
CA GLU A 15 6.40 15.06 -3.22
C GLU A 15 7.68 15.88 -3.03
N THR A 16 8.84 15.22 -3.01
CA THR A 16 10.14 15.87 -2.84
C THR A 16 11.20 15.17 -3.72
N PRO A 17 12.43 15.69 -3.81
CA PRO A 17 13.50 15.02 -4.55
C PRO A 17 13.77 13.59 -4.07
N ASP A 18 13.55 13.30 -2.78
CA ASP A 18 13.85 12.01 -2.16
C ASP A 18 12.59 11.23 -1.74
N SER A 19 11.40 11.81 -1.83
CA SER A 19 10.16 11.19 -1.33
C SER A 19 9.04 11.17 -2.37
N VAL A 20 8.31 10.06 -2.37
CA VAL A 20 7.13 9.84 -3.20
C VAL A 20 5.94 9.43 -2.34
N SER A 21 4.76 9.88 -2.74
CA SER A 21 3.49 9.40 -2.22
C SER A 21 2.92 8.35 -3.17
N ILE A 22 2.53 7.20 -2.65
CA ILE A 22 2.00 6.07 -3.43
C ILE A 22 0.57 5.82 -2.98
N SER A 23 -0.37 5.85 -3.93
CA SER A 23 -1.77 5.48 -3.72
C SER A 23 -2.01 4.08 -4.26
N PHE A 24 -2.69 3.23 -3.50
CA PHE A 24 -3.06 1.87 -3.89
C PHE A 24 -4.56 1.79 -4.21
N ASP A 25 -4.92 0.96 -5.20
CA ASP A 25 -6.30 0.62 -5.47
C ASP A 25 -6.72 -0.53 -4.56
N ILE A 26 -7.57 -0.22 -3.58
CA ILE A 26 -8.06 -1.20 -2.61
C ILE A 26 -9.38 -1.80 -3.12
N PRO A 27 -9.43 -3.11 -3.43
CA PRO A 27 -10.65 -3.75 -3.91
C PRO A 27 -11.73 -3.71 -2.81
N SER A 28 -13.00 -3.66 -3.23
CA SER A 28 -14.15 -3.51 -2.32
C SER A 28 -14.19 -4.55 -1.19
N ALA A 29 -13.76 -5.79 -1.46
CA ALA A 29 -13.68 -6.86 -0.48
C ALA A 29 -12.68 -6.59 0.67
N LEU A 30 -11.70 -5.70 0.44
CA LEU A 30 -10.67 -5.36 1.41
C LEU A 30 -10.90 -3.99 2.07
N LYS A 31 -11.83 -3.16 1.58
CA LYS A 31 -12.08 -1.81 2.13
C LYS A 31 -12.28 -1.78 3.64
N ASN A 32 -13.04 -2.73 4.18
CA ASN A 32 -13.29 -2.78 5.62
C ASN A 32 -12.04 -3.15 6.43
N GLN A 33 -11.13 -3.93 5.84
CA GLN A 33 -9.87 -4.35 6.49
C GLN A 33 -8.81 -3.25 6.44
N PHE A 34 -8.84 -2.37 5.43
CA PHE A 34 -7.94 -1.22 5.31
C PHE A 34 -8.57 0.09 5.81
N SER A 35 -9.60 0.01 6.67
CA SER A 35 -10.14 1.19 7.33
C SER A 35 -9.11 1.74 8.32
N TYR A 36 -8.65 2.96 8.07
CA TYR A 36 -7.56 3.58 8.82
C TYR A 36 -8.03 4.11 10.18
N THR A 37 -7.26 3.82 11.23
CA THR A 37 -7.34 4.41 12.56
C THR A 37 -6.00 5.04 12.92
N ALA A 38 -6.02 6.18 13.61
CA ALA A 38 -4.81 6.91 13.98
C ALA A 38 -3.80 6.03 14.74
N GLY A 39 -2.52 6.15 14.36
CA GLY A 39 -1.42 5.36 14.93
C GLY A 39 -1.17 4.00 14.27
N GLN A 40 -1.98 3.61 13.29
CA GLN A 40 -1.74 2.40 12.50
C GLN A 40 -0.69 2.62 11.40
N HIS A 41 0.04 1.56 11.08
CA HIS A 41 0.93 1.49 9.93
C HIS A 41 0.66 0.21 9.14
N VAL A 42 1.00 0.22 7.86
CA VAL A 42 0.89 -0.96 6.99
C VAL A 42 2.29 -1.42 6.59
N VAL A 43 2.43 -2.73 6.41
CA VAL A 43 3.65 -3.32 5.87
C VAL A 43 3.46 -3.46 4.36
N VAL A 44 4.34 -2.83 3.60
CA VAL A 44 4.39 -2.97 2.14
C VAL A 44 5.58 -3.84 1.79
N ARG A 45 5.32 -4.92 1.03
CA ARG A 45 6.37 -5.75 0.43
C ARG A 45 6.28 -5.63 -1.08
N LYS A 46 7.43 -5.46 -1.71
CA LYS A 46 7.57 -5.52 -3.17
C LYS A 46 8.54 -6.64 -3.53
N ILE A 47 8.14 -7.48 -4.47
CA ILE A 47 8.99 -8.49 -5.09
C ILE A 47 9.77 -7.76 -6.20
N LEU A 48 11.10 -7.84 -6.16
CA LEU A 48 12.00 -7.24 -7.14
C LEU A 48 12.84 -8.37 -7.75
N GLY A 49 12.75 -8.58 -9.06
CA GLY A 49 13.56 -9.59 -9.75
C GLY A 49 13.08 -11.05 -9.63
N GLY A 50 11.92 -11.31 -9.01
CA GLY A 50 11.33 -12.65 -8.92
C GLY A 50 11.48 -13.35 -7.56
N GLU A 51 12.11 -12.69 -6.58
CA GLU A 51 12.26 -13.15 -5.17
C GLU A 51 11.68 -12.16 -4.14
#